data_AF-A0A1R3IPM2-F1
#
_entry.id   AF-A0A1R3IPM2-F1
#
_cell.length_a   1.000
_cell.length_b   1.000
_cell.length_c   1.000
_cell.angle_alpha   90.00
_cell.angle_beta   90.00
_cell.angle_gamma   90.00
#
_symmetry.space_group_name_H-M   'P 1'
#
loop_
_entity.id
_entity.type
_entity.pdbx_description
1 polymer ?
#
loop_
_entity_poly.entity_id
_entity_poly.type
_entity_poly.pdbx_seq_one_letter_code
_entity_poly.pdbx_strand_id
1 'polypeptide(L)'
;MANNQRKPFELIERETRTVTIYKDCMRNHASHLGLDIVDGCFEFAPKRNGHADDELNCEACGCHRSFHRKEVMEKQIPLESSDDEDEQGLGEVEDLDDDEVNKPKN
;
A
#
# COMPACT_ATOMS: atom_id res chain seq x y z
N MET A 1 15.27 38.36 31.96
CA MET A 1 16.10 37.20 32.34
C MET A 1 15.47 35.97 31.69
N ALA A 2 15.98 35.52 30.55
CA ALA A 2 15.43 34.36 29.86
C ALA A 2 15.80 33.10 30.65
N ASN A 3 14.78 32.39 31.10
CA ASN A 3 14.86 31.27 32.02
C ASN A 3 15.43 30.05 31.28
N ASN A 4 16.75 29.87 31.37
CA ASN A 4 17.48 28.75 30.76
C ASN A 4 17.34 27.49 31.61
N GLN A 5 16.11 26.97 31.67
CA GLN A 5 15.84 25.66 32.26
C GLN A 5 16.15 24.60 31.22
N ARG A 6 17.37 24.05 31.28
CA ARG A 6 17.71 22.82 30.56
C ARG A 6 16.79 21.71 31.07
N LYS A 7 15.79 21.33 30.27
CA LYS A 7 14.96 20.17 30.56
C LYS A 7 15.88 18.94 30.62
N PRO A 8 15.88 18.17 31.72
CA PRO A 8 16.73 17.00 31.82
C PRO A 8 16.14 15.90 30.93
N PHE A 9 16.87 15.55 29.87
CA PHE A 9 16.67 14.33 29.08
C PHE A 9 15.21 14.13 28.61
N GLU A 10 14.79 14.89 27.60
CA GLU A 10 13.47 14.72 26.98
C GLU A 10 13.27 13.25 26.59
N LEU A 11 12.33 12.59 27.29
CA LEU A 11 11.66 11.42 26.75
C LEU A 11 11.07 11.86 25.43
N ILE A 12 11.70 11.49 24.32
CA ILE A 12 11.10 11.63 22.99
C ILE A 12 9.77 10.87 23.10
N GLU A 13 8.65 11.59 23.11
CA GLU A 13 7.32 11.00 23.02
C GLU A 13 7.25 10.30 21.66
N ARG A 14 7.63 9.01 21.64
CA ARG A 14 7.60 8.20 20.43
C ARG A 14 6.15 7.91 20.12
N GLU A 15 5.61 8.61 19.13
CA GLU A 15 4.28 8.29 18.62
C GLU A 15 4.34 6.93 17.92
N THR A 16 3.70 5.93 18.52
CA THR A 16 3.58 4.59 17.93
C THR A 16 2.37 4.58 17.02
N ARG A 17 2.54 4.24 15.74
CA ARG A 17 1.40 3.96 14.86
C ARG A 17 1.21 2.46 14.77
N THR A 18 -0.02 2.02 15.00
CA THR A 18 -0.42 0.62 14.78
C THR A 18 -0.70 0.41 13.29
N VAL A 19 0.11 -0.42 12.63
CA VAL A 19 -0.09 -0.82 11.24
C VAL A 19 -0.76 -2.19 11.21
N THR A 20 -1.85 -2.31 10.47
CA THR A 20 -2.51 -3.61 10.22
C THR A 20 -2.06 -4.16 8.87
N ILE A 21 -1.61 -5.42 8.85
CA ILE A 21 -1.21 -6.16 7.65
C ILE A 21 -2.04 -7.44 7.56
N TYR A 22 -2.48 -7.80 6.36
CA TYR A 22 -3.19 -9.06 6.10
C TYR A 22 -2.25 -10.01 5.34
N LYS A 23 -2.08 -11.23 5.85
CA LYS A 23 -1.15 -12.22 5.26
C LYS A 23 -1.88 -13.26 4.42
N ASP A 24 -1.84 -14.50 4.84
CA ASP A 24 -2.35 -15.66 4.15
C ASP A 24 -3.86 -15.84 4.32
N CYS A 25 -4.50 -16.37 3.27
CA CYS A 25 -5.93 -16.67 3.31
C CYS A 25 -6.17 -17.95 4.11
N MET A 26 -7.12 -17.89 5.05
CA MET A 26 -7.55 -18.99 5.92
C MET A 26 -8.89 -19.60 5.48
N ARG A 27 -9.42 -19.23 4.30
CA ARG A 27 -10.69 -19.75 3.80
C ARG A 27 -10.47 -21.16 3.25
N ASN A 28 -11.31 -22.10 3.67
CA ASN A 28 -11.40 -23.41 3.02
C ASN A 28 -12.16 -23.30 1.69
N HIS A 29 -11.41 -23.25 0.59
CA HIS A 29 -11.95 -23.18 -0.77
C HIS A 29 -12.63 -24.50 -1.21
N ALA A 30 -12.24 -25.63 -0.62
CA ALA A 30 -12.79 -26.95 -0.92
C ALA A 30 -13.96 -27.36 -0.01
N SER A 31 -14.45 -26.45 0.84
CA SER A 31 -15.59 -26.69 1.74
C SER A 31 -16.84 -27.18 1.00
N HIS A 32 -17.09 -26.67 -0.22
CA HIS A 32 -18.19 -27.12 -1.08
C HIS A 32 -18.04 -28.57 -1.56
N LEU A 33 -16.83 -29.12 -1.52
CA LEU A 33 -16.53 -30.52 -1.85
C LEU A 33 -16.50 -31.42 -0.58
N GLY A 34 -16.79 -30.86 0.60
CA GLY A 34 -16.67 -31.58 1.88
C GLY A 34 -15.23 -31.88 2.29
N LEU A 35 -14.25 -31.19 1.70
CA LEU A 35 -12.83 -31.34 2.00
C LEU A 35 -12.34 -30.14 2.82
N ASP A 36 -11.33 -30.36 3.66
CA ASP A 36 -10.66 -29.29 4.41
C ASP A 36 -9.31 -28.96 3.81
N ILE A 37 -9.33 -28.10 2.78
CA ILE A 37 -8.14 -27.68 2.05
C ILE A 37 -8.10 -26.15 2.06
N VAL A 38 -7.16 -25.62 2.84
CA VAL A 38 -6.84 -24.20 2.89
C VAL A 38 -5.72 -23.95 1.87
N ASP A 39 -6.09 -23.69 0.63
CA ASP A 39 -5.19 -23.19 -0.41
C ASP A 39 -5.13 -21.67 -0.33
N GLY A 40 -4.21 -21.15 0.49
CA GLY A 40 -4.10 -19.73 0.78
C GLY A 40 -3.00 -19.06 -0.03
N CYS A 41 -3.30 -17.92 -0.65
CA CYS A 41 -2.27 -16.98 -1.09
C CYS A 41 -1.44 -16.52 0.11
N PHE A 42 -0.15 -16.17 -0.07
CA PHE A 42 0.76 -15.85 1.04
C PHE A 42 0.67 -14.41 1.55
N GLU A 43 0.19 -13.49 0.71
CA GLU A 43 0.03 -12.08 1.03
C GLU A 43 -1.30 -11.56 0.50
N PHE A 44 -1.91 -10.62 1.21
CA PHE A 44 -3.10 -9.94 0.74
C PHE A 44 -2.71 -8.85 -0.27
N ALA A 45 -3.03 -9.07 -1.54
CA ALA A 45 -3.01 -8.05 -2.58
C ALA A 45 -4.44 -7.54 -2.83
N PRO A 46 -4.76 -6.25 -2.61
CA PRO A 46 -6.08 -5.69 -2.91
C PRO A 46 -6.30 -5.59 -4.42
N LYS A 47 -7.53 -5.86 -4.90
CA LYS A 47 -7.87 -5.62 -6.32
C LYS A 47 -7.89 -4.12 -6.62
N ARG A 48 -7.31 -3.73 -7.76
CA ARG A 48 -7.21 -2.33 -8.23
C ARG A 48 -8.16 -2.06 -9.39
N ASN A 49 -9.45 -2.22 -9.15
CA ASN A 49 -10.48 -2.14 -10.19
C ASN A 49 -11.20 -0.78 -10.24
N GLY A 50 -10.79 0.18 -9.41
CA GLY A 50 -11.37 1.53 -9.37
C GLY A 50 -12.64 1.68 -8.52
N HIS A 51 -13.19 0.58 -7.99
CA HIS A 51 -14.27 0.63 -7.00
C HIS A 51 -13.72 0.42 -5.58
N ALA A 52 -14.17 1.23 -4.61
CA ALA A 52 -13.69 1.16 -3.22
C ALA A 52 -13.92 -0.23 -2.57
N ASP A 53 -14.97 -0.94 -2.97
CA ASP A 53 -15.27 -2.28 -2.45
C ASP A 53 -14.30 -3.35 -3.00
N ASP A 54 -13.70 -3.12 -4.17
CA ASP A 54 -12.78 -4.06 -4.79
C ASP A 54 -11.45 -4.12 -4.04
N GLU A 55 -11.02 -3.01 -3.42
CA GLU A 55 -9.81 -2.97 -2.59
C GLU A 55 -9.89 -3.87 -1.34
N LEU A 56 -11.10 -4.30 -0.97
CA LEU A 56 -11.31 -5.18 0.19
C LEU A 56 -11.15 -6.66 -0.15
N ASN A 57 -11.09 -6.99 -1.44
CA ASN A 57 -10.99 -8.36 -1.95
C ASN A 57 -9.57 -8.65 -2.45
N CYS A 58 -9.10 -9.86 -2.18
CA CYS A 58 -7.80 -10.31 -2.63
C CYS A 58 -7.81 -10.55 -4.16
N GLU A 59 -6.80 -10.04 -4.85
CA GLU A 59 -6.58 -10.26 -6.28
C GLU A 59 -6.33 -11.74 -6.60
N ALA A 60 -5.53 -12.43 -5.77
CA ALA A 60 -5.13 -13.82 -6.02
C ALA A 60 -6.25 -14.84 -5.76
N CYS A 61 -6.94 -14.75 -4.63
CA CYS A 61 -7.94 -15.76 -4.22
C CYS A 61 -9.39 -15.26 -4.25
N GLY A 62 -9.61 -13.97 -4.51
CA GLY A 62 -10.95 -13.36 -4.53
C GLY A 62 -11.63 -13.23 -3.17
N CYS A 63 -10.98 -13.63 -2.08
CA CYS A 63 -11.56 -13.58 -0.74
C CYS A 63 -11.45 -12.17 -0.14
N HIS A 64 -12.45 -11.81 0.66
CA HIS A 64 -12.39 -10.57 1.45
C HIS A 64 -11.22 -10.62 2.44
N ARG A 65 -10.59 -9.48 2.74
CA ARG A 65 -9.48 -9.36 3.70
C ARG A 65 -9.74 -9.98 5.07
N SER A 66 -11.00 -10.09 5.48
CA SER A 66 -11.42 -10.76 6.73
C SER A 66 -11.10 -12.25 6.77
N PHE A 67 -10.95 -12.91 5.63
CA PHE A 67 -10.51 -14.30 5.55
C PHE A 67 -8.99 -14.45 5.62
N HIS A 68 -8.24 -13.35 5.59
CA HIS A 68 -6.79 -13.39 5.71
C HIS A 68 -6.37 -13.18 7.17
N ARG A 69 -5.27 -13.80 7.58
CA ARG A 69 -4.71 -13.58 8.92
C ARG A 69 -4.34 -12.11 9.08
N LYS A 70 -4.96 -11.46 10.08
CA LYS A 70 -4.68 -10.08 10.46
C LYS A 70 -3.51 -10.04 11.44
N GLU A 71 -2.48 -9.29 11.12
CA GLU A 71 -1.36 -8.98 12.02
C GLU A 71 -1.30 -7.48 12.29
N VAL A 72 -1.14 -7.11 13.55
CA VAL A 72 -1.00 -5.72 13.98
C VAL A 72 0.44 -5.53 14.45
N MET A 73 1.14 -4.56 13.85
CA MET A 73 2.51 -4.22 14.19
C MET A 73 2.55 -2.79 14.73
N GLU A 74 3.24 -2.58 15.84
CA GLU A 74 3.55 -1.25 16.34
C GLU A 74 4.82 -0.77 15.65
N LYS A 75 4.72 0.26 14.82
CA LYS A 75 5.89 0.92 14.24
C LYS A 75 6.16 2.20 15.02
N GLN A 76 7.39 2.31 15.53
CA GLN A 76 7.93 3.59 15.97
C GLN A 76 8.20 4.40 14.71
N ILE A 77 7.43 5.46 14.50
CA ILE A 77 7.70 6.38 13.40
C ILE A 77 8.53 7.51 14.00
N PRO A 78 9.74 7.78 13.50
CA PRO A 78 10.41 9.04 13.79
C PRO A 78 9.45 10.17 13.41
N LEU A 79 9.25 11.17 14.28
CA LEU A 79 8.51 12.37 13.92
C LEU A 79 9.25 13.05 12.77
N GLU A 80 8.87 12.75 11.52
CA GLU A 80 9.37 13.43 10.34
C GLU A 80 8.69 14.80 10.28
N SER A 81 9.51 15.84 10.41
CA SER A 81 9.14 17.24 10.18
C SER A 81 8.58 17.38 8.77
N SER A 82 7.38 17.93 8.70
CA SER A 82 6.65 18.26 7.48
C SER A 82 7.25 19.48 6.76
N ASP A 83 8.51 19.42 6.34
CA ASP A 83 9.15 20.50 5.60
C ASP A 83 9.55 20.02 4.19
N ASP A 84 8.79 20.54 3.22
CA ASP A 84 9.08 20.72 1.79
C ASP A 84 9.12 19.50 0.85
N GLU A 85 7.97 19.14 0.25
CA GLU A 85 7.93 18.44 -1.05
C GLU A 85 7.58 19.45 -2.16
N ASP A 86 8.49 19.51 -3.11
CA ASP A 86 8.68 20.52 -4.15
C ASP A 86 7.45 20.83 -5.04
N GLU A 87 7.33 22.12 -5.34
CA GLU A 87 6.45 22.74 -6.32
C GLU A 87 6.82 22.29 -7.75
N GLN A 88 5.95 21.48 -8.36
CA GLN A 88 5.61 21.41 -9.79
C GLN A 88 6.65 21.94 -10.82
N GLY A 89 7.38 21.00 -11.44
CA GLY A 89 8.04 21.20 -12.73
C GLY A 89 7.54 20.20 -13.76
N LEU A 90 6.49 20.55 -14.51
CA LEU A 90 6.04 19.79 -15.68
C LEU A 90 7.10 19.91 -16.78
N GLY A 91 7.91 18.87 -16.96
CA GLY A 91 8.79 18.74 -18.13
C GLY A 91 7.95 18.58 -19.39
N GLU A 92 8.21 19.45 -20.37
CA GLU A 92 7.64 19.40 -21.71
C GLU A 92 7.90 18.02 -22.33
N VAL A 93 6.82 17.31 -22.69
CA VAL A 93 6.93 16.24 -23.68
C VAL A 93 7.04 16.94 -25.03
N GLU A 94 8.22 16.89 -25.65
CA GLU A 94 8.35 17.25 -27.05
C GLU A 94 7.54 16.22 -27.83
N ASP A 95 6.45 16.68 -28.44
CA ASP A 95 5.65 15.92 -29.39
C ASP A 95 6.60 15.43 -30.51
N LEU A 96 6.91 14.14 -30.50
CA LEU A 96 7.61 13.48 -31.60
C LEU A 96 6.62 13.44 -32.77
N ASP A 97 6.82 14.33 -33.74
CA ASP A 97 6.09 14.34 -35.00
C ASP A 97 6.21 12.98 -35.70
N ASP A 98 5.13 12.19 -35.69
CA ASP A 98 4.93 10.96 -36.48
C ASP A 98 4.71 11.34 -37.96
N ASP A 99 5.76 11.84 -38.61
CA ASP A 99 5.79 11.97 -40.08
C ASP A 99 6.95 11.12 -40.62
N GLU A 100 6.60 9.99 -41.23
CA GLU A 100 7.15 9.49 -42.51
C GLU A 100 7.28 7.96 -42.58
N VAL A 101 6.14 7.25 -42.64
CA VAL A 101 6.06 5.98 -43.37
C VAL A 101 4.79 5.95 -44.22
N ASN A 102 4.81 6.69 -45.33
CA ASN A 102 3.93 6.37 -46.46
C ASN A 102 4.71 6.45 -47.76
N LYS A 103 5.45 5.38 -48.05
CA LYS A 103 6.12 5.21 -49.35
C LYS A 103 5.12 4.56 -50.33
N PRO A 104 4.77 5.21 -51.45
CA PRO A 104 3.86 4.62 -52.43
C PRO A 104 4.52 3.41 -53.10
N LYS A 105 3.76 2.32 -53.19
CA LYS A 105 4.06 1.17 -54.04
C LYS A 105 4.00 1.63 -55.49
N ASN A 106 5.12 1.57 -56.18
CA ASN A 106 5.17 1.62 -57.64
C ASN A 106 5.88 0.34 -58.12
#